data_AF-A0A1V1TJ07-F1
#
_entry.id   AF-A0A1V1TJ07-F1
#
_cell.length_a   1.000
_cell.length_b   1.000
_cell.length_c   1.000
_cell.angle_alpha   90.00
_cell.angle_beta   90.00
_cell.angle_gamma   90.00
#
_symmetry.space_group_name_H-M   'P 1'
#
loop_
_entity.id
_entity.type
_entity.pdbx_description
1 polymer ?
#
loop_
_entity_poly.entity_id
_entity_poly.type
_entity_poly.pdbx_seq_one_letter_code
_entity_poly.pdbx_strand_id
1 'polypeptide(L)'
;MTAQPPNTLESSHGPSYIEDRSGKRRAEDSLSYSSSKRRRVSKISSVPLWCQPPHPLSVNGLIRKHCRDRLYVHPLQWTAQHLELLGYRFVRKSNRKLRDHRDHRHQHRHQNSLQLPSEATIRATTDYLRKPSIRDFKTTIMIEFLTACNAIQLDRSCLPFDFKRQTIATVPTSGIFSHCSNTASFAYLDLECVGSERDKSIGLSTSKKLDGPVWRTRRKQQRQLQPSNEAEDPYVTAVLIALAQGLQHQHQHQKQKQGVSGPNKCLESVPTKPDPTILPRQAATDFEVRLLALARDAGSLYFYTASIPSISLDMLNEPSHYHNTDVVLVSYYAIQLKACKKSVQSIENILSSL
;
A
#
# COMPACT_ATOMS: atom_id res chain seq x y z
N MET A 1 59.44 -18.11 -38.08
CA MET A 1 58.94 -19.46 -38.39
C MET A 1 57.49 -19.34 -38.79
N THR A 2 57.23 -19.81 -39.99
CA THR A 2 56.03 -19.78 -40.83
C THR A 2 54.98 -20.82 -40.41
N ALA A 3 53.78 -20.69 -41.00
CA ALA A 3 52.64 -21.63 -41.13
C ALA A 3 51.41 -21.21 -40.31
N GLN A 4 50.45 -20.49 -40.91
CA GLN A 4 49.34 -20.89 -41.81
C GLN A 4 48.16 -21.65 -41.14
N PRO A 5 46.90 -21.35 -41.56
CA PRO A 5 45.65 -21.82 -40.96
C PRO A 5 45.01 -22.97 -41.76
N PRO A 6 43.81 -23.45 -41.37
CA PRO A 6 42.93 -24.15 -42.31
C PRO A 6 41.63 -23.39 -42.60
N ASN A 7 41.42 -23.11 -43.89
CA ASN A 7 40.12 -23.09 -44.58
C ASN A 7 39.45 -24.47 -44.42
N THR A 8 38.14 -24.65 -44.48
CA THR A 8 37.22 -24.80 -45.64
C THR A 8 35.98 -25.49 -45.02
N LEU A 9 34.72 -25.50 -45.48
CA LEU A 9 34.13 -25.62 -46.80
C LEU A 9 32.60 -25.45 -46.64
N GLU A 10 31.97 -25.02 -47.71
CA GLU A 10 30.52 -24.95 -47.92
C GLU A 10 29.82 -26.32 -47.79
N SER A 11 28.51 -26.34 -47.50
CA SER A 11 27.57 -27.15 -48.28
C SER A 11 26.12 -26.71 -48.07
N SER A 12 25.45 -26.51 -49.21
CA SER A 12 24.03 -26.36 -49.46
C SER A 12 23.19 -27.56 -49.01
N HIS A 13 21.92 -27.34 -48.68
CA HIS A 13 20.76 -28.01 -49.29
C HIS A 13 19.46 -27.60 -48.57
N GLY A 14 18.46 -27.16 -49.34
CA GLY A 14 17.06 -27.06 -48.90
C GLY A 14 16.43 -28.44 -48.68
N PRO A 15 15.16 -28.50 -48.25
CA PRO A 15 14.13 -28.52 -49.28
C PRO A 15 12.86 -27.72 -48.97
N SER A 16 12.19 -27.35 -50.05
CA SER A 16 10.80 -26.93 -50.15
C SER A 16 9.83 -28.05 -49.79
N TYR A 17 8.74 -27.74 -49.11
CA TYR A 17 7.53 -28.56 -49.14
C TYR A 17 6.32 -27.74 -49.57
N ILE A 18 5.60 -28.36 -50.50
CA ILE A 18 4.46 -27.94 -51.29
C ILE A 18 3.15 -28.27 -50.55
N GLU A 19 2.18 -27.37 -50.74
CA GLU A 19 0.72 -27.48 -50.87
C GLU A 19 -0.15 -28.42 -50.01
N ASP A 20 -1.32 -27.83 -49.75
CA ASP A 20 -2.67 -28.40 -49.80
C ASP A 20 -3.13 -29.41 -48.76
N ARG A 21 -4.18 -28.98 -48.04
CA ARG A 21 -5.47 -29.69 -48.11
C ARG A 21 -6.65 -28.81 -47.69
N SER A 22 -7.44 -28.48 -48.69
CA SER A 22 -8.85 -28.14 -48.63
C SER A 22 -9.68 -29.21 -47.90
N GLY A 23 -10.60 -28.77 -47.03
CA GLY A 23 -11.55 -29.64 -46.35
C GLY A 23 -12.88 -28.94 -46.08
N LYS A 24 -13.65 -28.68 -47.14
CA LYS A 24 -15.08 -28.35 -47.07
C LYS A 24 -15.84 -29.52 -46.42
N ARG A 25 -16.63 -29.26 -45.36
CA ARG A 25 -17.91 -29.94 -45.13
C ARG A 25 -18.93 -28.95 -44.58
N ARG A 26 -19.90 -28.62 -45.45
CA ARG A 26 -21.24 -28.15 -45.09
C ARG A 26 -21.97 -29.32 -44.42
N ALA A 27 -22.75 -29.01 -43.39
CA ALA A 27 -23.99 -29.71 -43.09
C ALA A 27 -24.98 -28.61 -42.72
N GLU A 28 -25.79 -28.24 -43.71
CA GLU A 28 -27.08 -27.62 -43.49
C GLU A 28 -27.99 -28.70 -42.92
N ASP A 29 -28.63 -28.44 -41.79
CA ASP A 29 -29.87 -29.13 -41.45
C ASP A 29 -30.87 -28.14 -40.87
N SER A 30 -32.09 -28.36 -41.29
CA SER A 30 -33.14 -27.36 -41.43
C SER A 30 -34.06 -27.31 -40.22
N LEU A 31 -34.61 -26.12 -40.04
CA LEU A 31 -35.81 -25.72 -39.30
C LEU A 31 -36.76 -26.84 -38.86
N SER A 32 -37.10 -26.84 -37.56
CA SER A 32 -38.42 -27.27 -37.08
C SER A 32 -39.00 -26.22 -36.14
N TYR A 33 -40.00 -25.53 -36.68
CA TYR A 33 -40.87 -24.57 -36.01
C TYR A 33 -41.92 -25.37 -35.23
N SER A 34 -41.91 -25.29 -33.89
CA SER A 34 -43.02 -25.79 -33.06
C SER A 34 -43.47 -24.69 -32.11
N SER A 35 -44.42 -23.91 -32.60
CA SER A 35 -45.33 -23.07 -31.84
C SER A 35 -46.13 -23.91 -30.85
N SER A 36 -46.08 -23.55 -29.56
CA SER A 36 -47.23 -23.47 -28.63
C SER A 36 -46.84 -23.82 -27.20
N LYS A 37 -46.54 -22.80 -26.37
CA LYS A 37 -46.94 -22.85 -24.96
C LYS A 37 -47.10 -21.45 -24.38
N ARG A 38 -48.37 -21.15 -24.09
CA ARG A 38 -48.87 -19.93 -23.45
C ARG A 38 -48.19 -19.71 -22.09
N ARG A 39 -47.74 -18.46 -21.91
CA ARG A 39 -47.76 -17.64 -20.69
C ARG A 39 -47.97 -18.37 -19.35
N ARG A 40 -46.91 -18.43 -18.55
CA ARG A 40 -46.94 -17.97 -17.15
C ARG A 40 -45.74 -17.04 -16.95
N VAL A 41 -45.95 -15.75 -17.20
CA VAL A 41 -45.05 -14.70 -16.72
C VAL A 41 -45.41 -14.48 -15.26
N SER A 42 -44.68 -15.12 -14.37
CA SER A 42 -44.70 -14.79 -12.95
C SER A 42 -43.27 -14.73 -12.44
N LYS A 43 -42.95 -13.53 -11.95
CA LYS A 43 -41.92 -13.22 -10.96
C LYS A 43 -40.47 -13.22 -11.46
N ILE A 44 -40.01 -11.99 -11.75
CA ILE A 44 -38.70 -11.44 -11.40
C ILE A 44 -37.61 -12.49 -11.43
N SER A 45 -37.03 -12.68 -12.63
CA SER A 45 -35.70 -13.25 -12.77
C SER A 45 -34.74 -12.31 -12.03
N SER A 46 -34.46 -12.60 -10.76
CA SER A 46 -33.27 -12.10 -10.11
C SER A 46 -32.11 -12.73 -10.84
N VAL A 47 -31.52 -11.98 -11.76
CA VAL A 47 -30.21 -12.30 -12.33
C VAL A 47 -29.31 -12.65 -11.15
N PRO A 48 -28.68 -13.84 -11.12
CA PRO A 48 -27.81 -14.24 -10.02
C PRO A 48 -26.81 -13.12 -9.73
N LEU A 49 -26.51 -12.83 -8.46
CA LEU A 49 -25.61 -11.74 -8.08
C LEU A 49 -24.24 -11.80 -8.80
N TRP A 50 -23.82 -12.97 -9.28
CA TRP A 50 -22.58 -13.18 -10.02
C TRP A 50 -22.66 -12.76 -11.50
N CYS A 51 -23.87 -12.55 -12.02
CA CYS A 51 -24.15 -12.06 -13.37
C CYS A 51 -24.41 -10.55 -13.41
N GLN A 52 -24.48 -9.86 -12.27
CA GLN A 52 -24.51 -8.40 -12.25
C GLN A 52 -23.09 -7.85 -12.47
N PRO A 53 -22.88 -6.93 -13.43
CA PRO A 53 -21.60 -6.28 -13.59
C PRO A 53 -21.30 -5.48 -12.31
N PRO A 54 -20.05 -5.53 -11.79
CA PRO A 54 -19.68 -4.75 -10.63
C PRO A 54 -19.91 -3.27 -10.93
N HIS A 55 -20.25 -2.50 -9.90
CA HIS A 55 -20.42 -1.06 -10.03
C HIS A 55 -19.16 -0.45 -10.70
N PRO A 56 -19.29 0.44 -11.71
CA PRO A 56 -18.15 0.90 -12.50
C PRO A 56 -17.09 1.64 -11.67
N LEU A 57 -17.48 2.18 -10.52
CA LEU A 57 -16.62 2.88 -9.56
C LEU A 57 -16.19 2.00 -8.37
N SER A 58 -16.66 0.74 -8.26
CA SER A 58 -16.08 -0.19 -7.27
C SER A 58 -14.69 -0.65 -7.74
N VAL A 59 -13.86 -1.16 -6.82
CA VAL A 59 -12.52 -1.65 -7.18
C VAL A 59 -12.58 -2.71 -8.27
N ASN A 60 -13.55 -3.63 -8.22
CA ASN A 60 -13.75 -4.62 -9.29
C ASN A 60 -14.21 -3.98 -10.61
N GLY A 61 -15.01 -2.91 -10.57
CA GLY A 61 -15.36 -2.12 -11.75
C GLY A 61 -14.14 -1.42 -12.36
N LEU A 62 -13.30 -0.81 -11.52
CA LEU A 62 -12.05 -0.18 -11.91
C LEU A 62 -11.06 -1.20 -12.50
N ILE A 63 -10.92 -2.38 -11.89
CA ILE A 63 -10.13 -3.51 -12.42
C ILE A 63 -10.61 -3.91 -13.82
N ARG A 64 -11.92 -3.98 -14.05
CA ARG A 64 -12.46 -4.32 -15.37
C ARG A 64 -12.22 -3.21 -16.40
N LYS A 65 -12.40 -1.95 -16.01
CA LYS A 65 -12.17 -0.78 -16.88
C LYS A 65 -10.69 -0.63 -17.24
N HIS A 66 -9.81 -0.95 -16.30
CA HIS A 66 -8.36 -0.89 -16.42
C HIS A 66 -7.77 -2.30 -16.50
N CYS A 67 -8.36 -3.20 -17.30
CA CYS A 67 -7.95 -4.62 -17.33
C CYS A 67 -6.49 -4.88 -17.75
N ARG A 68 -5.85 -3.88 -18.37
CA ARG A 68 -4.42 -3.90 -18.73
C ARG A 68 -3.52 -3.40 -17.60
N ASP A 69 -4.07 -2.61 -16.69
CA ASP A 69 -3.36 -2.09 -15.53
C ASP A 69 -3.65 -3.07 -14.38
N ARG A 70 -2.64 -3.84 -13.98
CA ARG A 70 -2.80 -4.89 -12.98
C ARG A 70 -3.01 -4.25 -11.60
N LEU A 71 -4.25 -3.82 -11.29
CA LEU A 71 -4.63 -3.25 -9.99
C LEU A 71 -4.43 -4.24 -8.82
N TYR A 72 -4.39 -5.54 -9.12
CA TYR A 72 -4.05 -6.61 -8.18
C TYR A 72 -2.58 -7.00 -8.32
N VAL A 73 -1.69 -6.12 -7.87
CA VAL A 73 -0.25 -6.38 -7.81
C VAL A 73 0.27 -6.18 -6.41
N HIS A 74 1.39 -6.86 -6.14
CA HIS A 74 2.11 -6.72 -4.88
C HIS A 74 2.41 -5.24 -4.61
N PRO A 75 2.32 -4.74 -3.36
CA PRO A 75 2.60 -3.35 -2.99
C PRO A 75 3.91 -2.77 -3.55
N LEU A 76 4.97 -3.58 -3.63
CA LEU A 76 6.25 -3.18 -4.26
C LEU A 76 6.09 -2.75 -5.74
N GLN A 77 5.09 -3.27 -6.43
CA GLN A 77 4.82 -2.99 -7.85
C GLN A 77 3.77 -1.87 -8.05
N TRP A 78 3.36 -1.19 -6.99
CA TRP A 78 2.42 -0.07 -7.10
C TRP A 78 3.08 1.13 -7.80
N THR A 79 2.28 1.80 -8.62
CA THR A 79 2.61 3.01 -9.37
C THR A 79 1.67 4.16 -8.95
N ALA A 80 1.96 5.39 -9.36
CA ALA A 80 1.10 6.54 -9.07
C ALA A 80 -0.36 6.32 -9.53
N GLN A 81 -0.54 5.65 -10.67
CA GLN A 81 -1.87 5.30 -11.19
C GLN A 81 -2.68 4.43 -10.22
N HIS A 82 -2.02 3.53 -9.47
CA HIS A 82 -2.71 2.72 -8.47
C HIS A 82 -3.28 3.60 -7.34
N LEU A 83 -2.57 4.65 -6.95
CA LEU A 83 -3.04 5.59 -5.93
C LEU A 83 -4.23 6.40 -6.43
N GLU A 84 -4.16 6.89 -7.66
CA GLU A 84 -5.26 7.64 -8.29
C GLU A 84 -6.54 6.80 -8.34
N LEU A 85 -6.42 5.53 -8.73
CA LEU A 85 -7.55 4.60 -8.80
C LEU A 85 -8.11 4.25 -7.40
N LEU A 86 -7.26 4.23 -6.38
CA LEU A 86 -7.67 4.03 -4.99
C LEU A 86 -8.13 5.32 -4.29
N GLY A 87 -8.03 6.48 -4.95
CA GLY A 87 -8.41 7.77 -4.37
C GLY A 87 -7.41 8.34 -3.37
N TYR A 88 -6.13 8.00 -3.45
CA TYR A 88 -5.08 8.52 -2.57
C TYR A 88 -4.25 9.59 -3.27
N ARG A 89 -3.91 10.67 -2.56
CA ARG A 89 -3.11 11.77 -3.09
C ARG A 89 -2.12 12.31 -2.08
N PHE A 90 -0.88 12.55 -2.52
CA PHE A 90 0.14 13.20 -1.71
C PHE A 90 -0.02 14.72 -1.65
N VAL A 91 0.24 15.28 -0.47
CA VAL A 91 0.25 16.73 -0.25
C VAL A 91 1.48 17.11 0.55
N ARG A 92 2.41 17.83 -0.08
CA ARG A 92 3.56 18.41 0.62
C ARG A 92 3.11 19.52 1.55
N LYS A 93 3.47 19.41 2.82
CA LYS A 93 3.27 20.46 3.82
C LYS A 93 4.55 21.27 3.98
N SER A 94 4.39 22.56 4.22
CA SER A 94 5.51 23.44 4.57
C SER A 94 5.88 23.25 6.03
N ASN A 95 7.18 23.19 6.31
CA ASN A 95 7.72 23.12 7.68
C ASN A 95 7.32 24.32 8.56
N ARG A 96 6.78 25.41 7.97
CA ARG A 96 6.24 26.56 8.72
C ARG A 96 5.00 26.17 9.54
N LYS A 97 4.09 25.35 8.98
CA LYS A 97 2.83 24.96 9.64
C LYS A 97 3.03 24.01 10.82
N LEU A 98 4.19 23.36 10.89
CA LEU A 98 4.56 22.53 12.03
C LEU A 98 4.78 23.37 13.32
N ARG A 99 5.00 24.69 13.18
CA ARG A 99 5.16 25.61 14.33
C ARG A 99 3.84 25.93 15.01
N ASP A 100 2.78 26.10 14.23
CA ASP A 100 1.47 26.57 14.74
C ASP A 100 0.75 25.52 15.62
N HIS A 101 1.11 24.23 15.50
CA HIS A 101 0.56 23.18 16.35
C HIS A 101 1.05 23.20 17.81
N ARG A 102 2.10 23.96 18.14
CA ARG A 102 2.48 24.19 19.55
C ARG A 102 1.46 25.07 20.25
N ASP A 103 1.02 26.15 19.62
CA ASP A 103 0.29 27.22 20.30
C ASP A 103 -1.14 26.81 20.72
N HIS A 104 -1.76 25.87 20.02
CA HIS A 104 -3.12 25.39 20.36
C HIS A 104 -3.17 24.18 21.30
N ARG A 105 -2.08 23.42 21.47
CA ARG A 105 -2.06 22.24 22.36
C ARG A 105 -1.56 22.54 23.78
N HIS A 106 -1.04 23.73 24.05
CA HIS A 106 -0.55 24.10 25.38
C HIS A 106 -1.65 24.36 26.42
N GLN A 107 -2.94 24.36 26.06
CA GLN A 107 -4.03 24.51 27.04
C GLN A 107 -4.54 23.19 27.65
N HIS A 108 -4.25 22.02 27.07
CA HIS A 108 -4.68 20.73 27.64
C HIS A 108 -3.69 19.60 27.38
N ARG A 109 -2.55 19.57 28.10
CA ARG A 109 -1.80 18.32 28.32
C ARG A 109 -0.88 18.43 29.54
N HIS A 110 -1.43 18.12 30.71
CA HIS A 110 -0.66 17.59 31.81
C HIS A 110 -0.75 16.06 31.78
N GLN A 111 0.39 15.40 32.04
CA GLN A 111 0.66 13.97 32.15
C GLN A 111 1.24 13.30 30.89
N ASN A 112 2.45 12.76 31.08
CA ASN A 112 3.39 12.11 30.16
C ASN A 112 4.22 13.08 29.30
N SER A 113 5.20 13.74 29.93
CA SER A 113 6.30 14.38 29.21
C SER A 113 7.07 13.32 28.44
N LEU A 114 6.96 13.31 27.12
CA LEU A 114 7.89 12.59 26.26
C LEU A 114 9.30 13.07 26.62
N GLN A 115 10.17 12.18 27.09
CA GLN A 115 11.60 12.47 27.15
C GLN A 115 12.06 12.63 25.70
N LEU A 116 12.07 13.88 25.24
CA LEU A 116 12.56 14.22 23.92
C LEU A 116 14.08 13.99 23.94
N PRO A 117 14.66 13.30 22.92
CA PRO A 117 16.11 13.16 22.85
C PRO A 117 16.79 14.53 22.87
N SER A 118 17.95 14.60 23.51
CA SER A 118 18.70 15.86 23.60
C SER A 118 19.03 16.40 22.21
N GLU A 119 19.15 17.73 22.05
CA GLU A 119 19.56 18.35 20.79
C GLU A 119 20.89 17.74 20.28
N ALA A 120 21.81 17.41 21.19
CA ALA A 120 23.08 16.77 20.87
C ALA A 120 22.89 15.37 20.27
N THR A 121 21.97 14.57 20.82
CA THR A 121 21.60 13.25 20.27
C THR A 121 21.02 13.39 18.88
N ILE A 122 20.08 14.33 18.68
CA ILE A 122 19.48 14.58 17.35
C ILE A 122 20.56 14.97 16.35
N ARG A 123 21.45 15.89 16.72
CA ARG A 123 22.58 16.30 15.85
C ARG A 123 23.48 15.12 15.50
N ALA A 124 23.91 14.36 16.50
CA ALA A 124 24.76 13.19 16.30
C ALA A 124 24.11 12.20 15.33
N THR A 125 22.85 11.82 15.58
CA THR A 125 22.07 10.93 14.69
C THR A 125 22.01 11.49 13.27
N THR A 126 21.66 12.77 13.09
CA THR A 126 21.59 13.37 11.74
C THR A 126 22.94 13.40 11.02
N ASP A 127 24.04 13.62 11.73
CA ASP A 127 25.38 13.60 11.15
C ASP A 127 25.85 12.18 10.82
N TYR A 128 25.44 11.17 11.59
CA TYR A 128 25.69 9.77 11.26
C TYR A 128 24.92 9.31 10.02
N LEU A 129 23.64 9.66 9.91
CA LEU A 129 22.82 9.28 8.75
C LEU A 129 23.35 9.86 7.44
N ARG A 130 23.97 11.05 7.50
CA ARG A 130 24.59 11.72 6.35
C ARG A 130 25.87 11.02 5.88
N LYS A 131 26.59 10.35 6.78
CA LYS A 131 27.83 9.66 6.42
C LYS A 131 27.52 8.43 5.57
N PRO A 132 28.29 8.16 4.50
CA PRO A 132 28.23 6.88 3.81
C PRO A 132 28.51 5.77 4.81
N SER A 133 27.53 4.90 5.04
CA SER A 133 27.60 3.82 6.00
C SER A 133 26.75 2.65 5.51
N ILE A 134 26.96 1.48 6.11
CA ILE A 134 26.23 0.27 5.76
C ILE A 134 24.74 0.49 6.07
N ARG A 135 23.90 0.16 5.11
CA ARG A 135 22.43 0.30 5.17
C ARG A 135 21.81 -0.21 6.47
N ASP A 136 22.20 -1.41 6.88
CA ASP A 136 21.65 -2.06 8.08
C ASP A 136 22.01 -1.26 9.35
N PHE A 137 23.18 -0.61 9.36
CA PHE A 137 23.62 0.27 10.46
C PHE A 137 22.78 1.55 10.56
N LYS A 138 22.41 2.17 9.42
CA LYS A 138 21.50 3.33 9.42
C LYS A 138 20.13 2.98 9.98
N THR A 139 19.64 1.79 9.65
CA THR A 139 18.37 1.27 10.17
C THR A 139 18.45 1.07 11.69
N THR A 140 19.52 0.46 12.20
CA THR A 140 19.73 0.31 13.64
C THR A 140 19.77 1.65 14.37
N ILE A 141 20.53 2.63 13.88
CA ILE A 141 20.59 3.97 14.48
C ILE A 141 19.20 4.62 14.51
N MET A 142 18.42 4.49 13.43
CA MET A 142 17.06 5.05 13.40
C MET A 142 16.12 4.35 14.37
N ILE A 143 16.22 3.03 14.50
CA ILE A 143 15.44 2.28 15.49
C ILE A 143 15.81 2.75 16.89
N GLU A 144 17.09 2.80 17.25
CA GLU A 144 17.56 3.27 18.56
C GLU A 144 17.09 4.70 18.83
N PHE A 145 17.19 5.58 17.83
CA PHE A 145 16.72 6.96 17.93
C PHE A 145 15.22 7.04 18.21
N LEU A 146 14.40 6.25 17.50
CA LEU A 146 12.95 6.22 17.71
C LEU A 146 12.58 5.61 19.06
N THR A 147 13.29 4.57 19.50
CA THR A 147 13.13 3.99 20.84
C THR A 147 13.45 5.01 21.92
N ALA A 148 14.50 5.81 21.75
CA ALA A 148 14.83 6.93 22.65
C ALA A 148 13.74 8.02 22.67
N CYS A 149 12.89 8.09 21.65
CA CYS A 149 11.72 8.97 21.59
C CYS A 149 10.45 8.34 22.19
N ASN A 150 10.56 7.24 22.93
CA ASN A 150 9.46 6.45 23.48
C ASN A 150 8.58 5.74 22.44
N ALA A 151 9.08 5.53 21.22
CA ALA A 151 8.42 4.65 20.26
C ALA A 151 8.72 3.19 20.65
N ILE A 152 7.68 2.42 20.98
CA ILE A 152 7.82 1.00 21.32
C ILE A 152 7.94 0.22 20.01
N GLN A 153 9.12 -0.33 19.74
CA GLN A 153 9.31 -1.22 18.61
C GLN A 153 8.50 -2.50 18.79
N LEU A 154 7.82 -2.93 17.74
CA LEU A 154 7.17 -4.22 17.66
C LEU A 154 8.12 -5.19 16.94
N ASP A 155 8.19 -6.46 17.38
CA ASP A 155 9.05 -7.51 16.78
C ASP A 155 8.72 -7.86 15.31
N ARG A 156 7.75 -7.17 14.71
CA ARG A 156 7.35 -7.34 13.33
C ARG A 156 8.09 -6.35 12.46
N SER A 157 8.75 -6.85 11.42
CA SER A 157 9.32 -6.03 10.34
C SER A 157 8.43 -6.00 9.10
N CYS A 158 7.33 -6.74 9.09
CA CYS A 158 6.41 -6.84 7.96
C CYS A 158 4.98 -6.59 8.39
N LEU A 159 4.23 -5.84 7.59
CA LEU A 159 2.81 -5.62 7.79
C LEU A 159 2.00 -6.53 6.86
N PRO A 160 0.95 -7.22 7.35
CA PRO A 160 0.02 -7.88 6.46
C PRO A 160 -0.72 -6.82 5.63
N PHE A 161 -0.87 -7.08 4.34
CA PHE A 161 -1.69 -6.27 3.44
C PHE A 161 -2.87 -7.10 3.00
N ASP A 162 -4.05 -6.67 3.42
CA ASP A 162 -5.27 -7.44 3.22
C ASP A 162 -6.07 -6.92 2.02
N PHE A 163 -6.65 -7.85 1.28
CA PHE A 163 -7.62 -7.57 0.23
C PHE A 163 -8.68 -8.67 0.25
N LYS A 164 -9.95 -8.31 0.11
CA LYS A 164 -11.07 -9.26 0.33
C LYS A 164 -11.01 -9.96 1.69
N ARG A 165 -10.53 -9.25 2.73
CA ARG A 165 -10.34 -9.79 4.10
C ARG A 165 -9.36 -10.97 4.17
N GLN A 166 -8.46 -11.08 3.20
CA GLN A 166 -7.40 -12.08 3.16
C GLN A 166 -6.06 -11.38 2.99
N THR A 167 -5.03 -11.86 3.68
CA THR A 167 -3.68 -11.35 3.52
C THR A 167 -3.13 -11.80 2.17
N ILE A 168 -2.98 -10.86 1.24
CA ILE A 168 -2.52 -11.13 -0.13
C ILE A 168 -1.03 -10.88 -0.31
N ALA A 169 -0.44 -10.08 0.58
CA ALA A 169 0.96 -9.72 0.55
C ALA A 169 1.43 -9.36 1.97
N THR A 170 2.75 -9.44 2.17
CA THR A 170 3.41 -8.85 3.32
C THR A 170 4.25 -7.67 2.85
N VAL A 171 4.09 -6.54 3.53
CA VAL A 171 4.75 -5.28 3.19
C VAL A 171 5.97 -5.15 4.10
N PRO A 172 7.21 -5.35 3.59
CA PRO A 172 8.40 -5.19 4.40
C PRO A 172 8.60 -3.73 4.81
N THR A 173 8.98 -3.53 6.06
CA THR A 173 9.30 -2.23 6.64
C THR A 173 10.61 -2.32 7.39
N SER A 174 11.28 -1.19 7.56
CA SER A 174 12.55 -1.15 8.31
C SER A 174 12.33 -1.15 9.83
N GLY A 175 11.12 -0.84 10.28
CA GLY A 175 10.69 -0.98 11.67
C GLY A 175 9.22 -0.62 11.85
N ILE A 176 8.55 -1.27 12.80
CA ILE A 176 7.15 -1.00 13.15
C ILE A 176 7.11 -0.62 14.62
N PHE A 177 6.33 0.41 14.94
CA PHE A 177 6.30 1.02 16.25
C PHE A 177 4.89 1.35 16.71
N SER A 178 4.78 1.54 18.02
CA SER A 178 3.59 2.06 18.67
C SER A 178 3.94 3.13 19.70
N HIS A 179 3.00 4.04 19.96
CA HIS A 179 3.17 5.15 20.90
C HIS A 179 2.60 4.87 22.30
N CYS A 180 1.51 4.10 22.43
CA CYS A 180 0.85 3.87 23.73
C CYS A 180 0.17 2.50 23.88
N SER A 181 0.05 1.74 22.79
CA SER A 181 -0.73 0.50 22.72
C SER A 181 0.12 -0.62 22.12
N ASN A 182 -0.37 -1.86 22.10
CA ASN A 182 0.25 -2.92 21.29
C ASN A 182 -0.15 -2.83 19.80
N THR A 183 -0.60 -1.66 19.33
CA THR A 183 -1.12 -1.46 17.96
C THR A 183 -0.08 -0.76 17.10
N ALA A 184 0.31 -1.37 15.98
CA ALA A 184 1.16 -0.70 14.99
C ALA A 184 0.46 0.55 14.44
N SER A 185 0.97 1.73 14.78
CA SER A 185 0.44 3.04 14.32
C SER A 185 1.51 3.89 13.63
N PHE A 186 2.78 3.50 13.77
CA PHE A 186 3.93 4.19 13.23
C PHE A 186 4.87 3.19 12.56
N ALA A 187 5.43 3.55 11.40
CA ALA A 187 6.42 2.74 10.70
C ALA A 187 7.63 3.56 10.27
N TYR A 188 8.78 2.89 10.18
CA TYR A 188 10.00 3.40 9.59
C TYR A 188 10.31 2.69 8.27
N LEU A 189 10.70 3.45 7.26
CA LEU A 189 11.14 2.96 5.96
C LEU A 189 12.50 3.53 5.58
N ASP A 190 13.34 2.68 5.02
CA ASP A 190 14.47 3.09 4.21
C ASP A 190 14.11 2.96 2.72
N LEU A 191 14.02 4.09 2.00
CA LEU A 191 13.65 4.08 0.58
C LEU A 191 14.71 3.45 -0.32
N GLU A 192 15.95 3.32 0.15
CA GLU A 192 17.01 2.56 -0.52
C GLU A 192 16.72 1.05 -0.44
N CYS A 193 16.29 0.56 0.73
CA CYS A 193 15.81 -0.81 0.92
C CYS A 193 14.61 -1.09 0.00
N VAL A 194 13.62 -0.19 -0.02
CA VAL A 194 12.43 -0.34 -0.88
C VAL A 194 12.81 -0.41 -2.37
N GLY A 195 13.75 0.43 -2.81
CA GLY A 195 14.29 0.38 -4.17
C GLY A 195 14.91 -0.98 -4.50
N SER A 196 15.72 -1.51 -3.58
CA SER A 196 16.36 -2.82 -3.73
C SER A 196 15.34 -3.97 -3.80
N GLU A 197 14.31 -3.95 -2.94
CA GLU A 197 13.24 -4.96 -2.96
C GLU A 197 12.39 -4.89 -4.24
N ARG A 198 12.16 -3.69 -4.77
CA ARG A 198 11.51 -3.53 -6.08
C ARG A 198 12.32 -4.16 -7.19
N ASP A 199 13.62 -3.90 -7.23
CA ASP A 199 14.52 -4.44 -8.25
C ASP A 199 14.53 -5.97 -8.20
N LYS A 200 14.53 -6.56 -7.00
CA LYS A 200 14.35 -8.01 -6.82
C LYS A 200 13.01 -8.49 -7.35
N SER A 201 11.92 -7.78 -7.09
CA SER A 201 10.55 -8.17 -7.52
C SER A 201 10.36 -8.24 -9.04
N ILE A 202 11.18 -7.53 -9.82
CA ILE A 202 11.17 -7.56 -11.29
C ILE A 202 12.35 -8.36 -11.87
N GLY A 203 13.10 -9.07 -11.02
CA GLY A 203 14.22 -9.90 -11.43
C GLY A 203 15.43 -9.10 -11.96
N LEU A 204 15.62 -7.86 -11.53
CA LEU A 204 16.82 -7.06 -11.80
C LEU A 204 17.99 -7.36 -10.85
N SER A 205 17.82 -8.29 -9.90
CA SER A 205 18.88 -8.71 -8.98
C SER A 205 20.15 -9.12 -9.73
N THR A 206 21.25 -8.39 -9.45
CA THR A 206 22.72 -8.56 -9.68
C THR A 206 23.27 -9.48 -10.77
N SER A 207 22.43 -10.03 -11.66
CA SER A 207 22.84 -10.92 -12.73
C SER A 207 23.51 -10.10 -13.82
N LYS A 208 24.84 -10.13 -13.82
CA LYS A 208 25.72 -9.57 -14.85
C LYS A 208 25.51 -10.15 -16.27
N LYS A 209 24.50 -11.02 -16.46
CA LYS A 209 24.28 -11.79 -17.71
C LYS A 209 23.00 -11.43 -18.46
N LEU A 210 22.25 -10.41 -18.05
CA LEU A 210 21.10 -9.94 -18.82
C LEU A 210 21.57 -8.98 -19.92
N ASP A 211 22.21 -9.51 -20.95
CA ASP A 211 22.47 -8.75 -22.16
C ASP A 211 21.26 -8.83 -23.11
N GLY A 212 20.82 -7.69 -23.65
CA GLY A 212 19.83 -7.63 -24.72
C GLY A 212 18.40 -7.20 -24.32
N PRO A 213 17.36 -7.63 -25.07
CA PRO A 213 15.99 -7.10 -24.97
C PRO A 213 15.34 -7.24 -23.59
N VAL A 214 15.62 -8.34 -22.86
CA VAL A 214 15.04 -8.60 -21.53
C VAL A 214 15.47 -7.53 -20.53
N TRP A 215 16.74 -7.10 -20.56
CA TRP A 215 17.22 -6.04 -19.69
C TRP A 215 16.56 -4.70 -20.01
N ARG A 216 16.36 -4.38 -21.30
CA ARG A 216 15.65 -3.15 -21.71
C ARG A 216 14.21 -3.16 -21.20
N THR A 217 13.52 -4.30 -21.31
CA THR A 217 12.15 -4.47 -20.79
C THR A 217 12.10 -4.32 -19.27
N ARG A 218 12.99 -5.00 -18.52
CA ARG A 218 13.05 -4.89 -17.06
C ARG A 218 13.43 -3.49 -16.58
N ARG A 219 14.38 -2.84 -17.26
CA ARG A 219 14.74 -1.43 -16.98
C ARG A 219 13.59 -0.48 -17.26
N LYS A 220 12.80 -0.72 -18.31
CA LYS A 220 11.57 0.04 -18.58
C LYS A 220 10.55 -0.16 -17.46
N GLN A 221 10.37 -1.39 -16.98
CA GLN A 221 9.51 -1.69 -15.83
C GLN A 221 10.00 -0.99 -14.55
N GLN A 222 11.30 -1.04 -14.25
CA GLN A 222 11.89 -0.36 -13.09
C GLN A 222 11.59 1.14 -13.10
N ARG A 223 11.75 1.80 -14.26
CA ARG A 223 11.44 3.23 -14.42
C ARG A 223 9.95 3.55 -14.26
N GLN A 224 9.06 2.59 -14.51
CA GLN A 224 7.63 2.76 -14.25
C GLN A 224 7.27 2.61 -12.77
N LEU A 225 8.02 1.77 -12.03
CA LEU A 225 7.81 1.56 -10.61
C LEU A 225 8.44 2.64 -9.73
N GLN A 226 9.52 3.26 -10.18
CA GLN A 226 10.15 4.35 -9.43
C GLN A 226 9.41 5.67 -9.69
N PRO A 227 8.93 6.34 -8.63
CA PRO A 227 8.29 7.64 -8.78
C PRO A 227 9.32 8.70 -9.22
N SER A 228 8.88 9.70 -9.96
CA SER A 228 9.74 10.85 -10.31
C SER A 228 10.12 11.69 -9.09
N ASN A 229 9.24 11.72 -8.08
CA ASN A 229 9.48 12.33 -6.78
C ASN A 229 9.53 11.21 -5.72
N GLU A 230 10.70 11.00 -5.12
CA GLU A 230 10.88 9.97 -4.08
C GLU A 230 9.97 10.16 -2.87
N ALA A 231 9.57 11.41 -2.58
CA ALA A 231 8.66 11.71 -1.48
C ALA A 231 7.19 11.31 -1.77
N GLU A 232 6.87 10.93 -3.00
CA GLU A 232 5.52 10.57 -3.44
C GLU A 232 5.52 9.13 -3.95
N ASP A 233 6.28 8.28 -3.24
CA ASP A 233 6.40 6.87 -3.56
C ASP A 233 5.12 6.10 -3.22
N PRO A 234 4.47 5.42 -4.19
CA PRO A 234 3.25 4.65 -3.95
C PRO A 234 3.39 3.56 -2.88
N TYR A 235 4.61 3.07 -2.66
CA TYR A 235 4.87 2.09 -1.61
C TYR A 235 4.62 2.66 -0.21
N VAL A 236 4.88 3.95 0.00
CA VAL A 236 4.60 4.64 1.27
C VAL A 236 3.11 4.57 1.58
N THR A 237 2.26 4.85 0.60
CA THR A 237 0.80 4.74 0.79
C THR A 237 0.37 3.32 1.09
N ALA A 238 0.95 2.31 0.43
CA ALA A 238 0.63 0.92 0.72
C ALA A 238 0.98 0.53 2.18
N VAL A 239 2.09 1.02 2.72
CA VAL A 239 2.47 0.82 4.13
C VAL A 239 1.48 1.51 5.06
N LEU A 240 1.09 2.75 4.76
CA LEU A 240 0.09 3.49 5.56
C LEU A 240 -1.28 2.78 5.56
N ILE A 241 -1.71 2.24 4.42
CA ILE A 241 -2.92 1.42 4.32
C ILE A 241 -2.78 0.15 5.18
N ALA A 242 -1.66 -0.56 5.09
CA ALA A 242 -1.42 -1.78 5.88
C ALA A 242 -1.44 -1.50 7.40
N LEU A 243 -0.88 -0.37 7.84
CA LEU A 243 -0.99 0.09 9.22
C LEU A 243 -2.46 0.31 9.61
N ALA A 244 -3.22 1.04 8.79
CA ALA A 244 -4.62 1.35 9.07
C ALA A 244 -5.51 0.09 9.10
N GLN A 245 -5.23 -0.88 8.23
CA GLN A 245 -5.88 -2.21 8.28
C GLN A 245 -5.60 -2.91 9.62
N GLY A 246 -4.35 -2.91 10.08
CA GLY A 246 -3.99 -3.43 11.40
C GLY A 246 -4.76 -2.77 12.55
N LEU A 247 -4.89 -1.43 12.51
CA LEU A 247 -5.69 -0.67 13.48
C LEU A 247 -7.18 -1.03 13.41
N GLN A 248 -7.73 -1.17 12.21
CA GLN A 248 -9.13 -1.55 11.98
C GLN A 248 -9.45 -2.92 12.58
N HIS A 249 -8.61 -3.93 12.32
CA HIS A 249 -8.80 -5.28 12.86
C HIS A 249 -8.81 -5.29 14.38
N GLN A 250 -7.89 -4.55 15.00
CA GLN A 250 -7.84 -4.49 16.45
C GLN A 250 -9.08 -3.82 17.06
N HIS A 251 -9.55 -2.72 16.46
CA HIS A 251 -10.79 -2.05 16.90
C HIS A 251 -12.01 -2.98 16.84
N GLN A 252 -12.12 -3.78 15.78
CA GLN A 252 -13.18 -4.77 15.64
C GLN A 252 -13.09 -5.86 16.71
N HIS A 253 -11.89 -6.38 17.00
CA HIS A 253 -11.69 -7.36 18.06
C HIS A 253 -12.03 -6.82 19.46
N GLN A 254 -11.76 -5.54 19.74
CA GLN A 254 -12.09 -4.93 21.03
C GLN A 254 -13.61 -4.76 21.21
N LYS A 255 -14.33 -4.35 20.15
CA LYS A 255 -15.80 -4.26 20.17
C LYS A 255 -16.46 -5.62 20.44
N GLN A 256 -15.93 -6.69 19.86
CA GLN A 256 -16.45 -8.04 20.10
C GLN A 256 -16.20 -8.53 21.53
N LYS A 257 -15.05 -8.18 22.14
CA LYS A 257 -14.75 -8.54 23.54
C LYS A 257 -15.60 -7.78 24.55
N GLN A 258 -15.95 -6.52 24.29
CA GLN A 258 -16.83 -5.73 25.17
C GLN A 258 -18.32 -6.14 25.07
N GLY A 259 -18.75 -6.69 23.94
CA GLY A 259 -20.13 -7.17 23.75
C GLY A 259 -20.50 -8.46 24.49
N VAL A 260 -19.54 -9.11 25.17
CA VAL A 260 -19.75 -10.42 25.84
C VAL A 260 -19.67 -10.31 27.38
N SER A 261 -19.42 -9.13 27.94
CA SER A 261 -19.37 -8.92 29.41
C SER A 261 -20.30 -7.79 29.85
N GLY A 262 -21.60 -8.07 29.83
CA GLY A 262 -22.57 -7.37 30.67
C GLY A 262 -23.06 -8.35 31.74
N PRO A 263 -23.00 -8.02 33.05
CA PRO A 263 -23.58 -8.86 34.07
C PRO A 263 -25.10 -8.85 33.94
N ASN A 264 -25.69 -10.04 33.97
CA ASN A 264 -27.12 -10.29 34.06
C ASN A 264 -27.81 -9.33 35.04
N LYS A 265 -28.70 -8.48 34.51
CA LYS A 265 -29.89 -8.05 35.24
C LYS A 265 -31.11 -8.47 34.43
N CYS A 266 -31.84 -9.43 35.01
CA CYS A 266 -33.14 -9.94 34.59
C CYS A 266 -34.21 -8.84 34.43
N LEU A 267 -35.10 -9.08 33.45
CA LEU A 267 -36.56 -8.76 33.40
C LEU A 267 -36.91 -7.26 33.50
N GLU A 268 -37.53 -6.56 32.54
CA GLU A 268 -38.72 -6.72 31.67
C GLU A 268 -38.63 -5.61 30.58
N SER A 269 -39.31 -5.53 29.44
CA SER A 269 -40.35 -6.28 28.72
C SER A 269 -40.27 -5.86 27.23
N VAL A 270 -40.62 -6.80 26.33
CA VAL A 270 -41.04 -6.67 24.90
C VAL A 270 -40.47 -5.54 24.03
N PRO A 271 -39.84 -5.89 22.89
CA PRO A 271 -39.97 -5.11 21.66
C PRO A 271 -40.64 -5.91 20.54
N THR A 272 -41.76 -5.37 20.10
CA THR A 272 -42.46 -5.68 18.85
C THR A 272 -41.52 -5.53 17.64
N LYS A 273 -41.48 -6.59 16.80
CA LYS A 273 -41.02 -6.69 15.40
C LYS A 273 -39.79 -5.85 14.97
N PRO A 274 -38.69 -6.50 14.50
CA PRO A 274 -37.63 -5.79 13.80
C PRO A 274 -38.09 -5.44 12.36
N ASP A 275 -38.10 -4.15 12.06
CA ASP A 275 -38.13 -3.58 10.70
C ASP A 275 -36.76 -3.86 10.02
N PRO A 276 -36.70 -4.49 8.83
CA PRO A 276 -35.44 -4.88 8.19
C PRO A 276 -34.69 -3.72 7.51
N THR A 277 -35.02 -2.45 7.77
CA THR A 277 -34.57 -1.33 6.92
C THR A 277 -33.53 -0.39 7.54
N ILE A 278 -32.88 -0.76 8.65
CA ILE A 278 -31.82 0.06 9.23
C ILE A 278 -30.59 -0.80 9.53
N LEU A 279 -29.71 -0.93 8.54
CA LEU A 279 -28.32 -1.30 8.81
C LEU A 279 -27.75 -0.24 9.78
N PRO A 280 -27.06 -0.64 10.87
CA PRO A 280 -26.40 0.32 11.73
C PRO A 280 -25.31 1.00 10.90
N ARG A 281 -25.57 2.25 10.52
CA ARG A 281 -24.59 3.14 9.90
C ARG A 281 -23.49 3.36 10.94
N GLN A 282 -22.48 2.49 10.94
CA GLN A 282 -21.29 2.64 11.77
C GLN A 282 -20.75 4.05 11.55
N ALA A 283 -20.62 4.84 12.62
CA ALA A 283 -19.93 6.11 12.56
C ALA A 283 -18.54 5.86 11.95
N ALA A 284 -18.22 6.57 10.87
CA ALA A 284 -16.95 6.41 10.15
C ALA A 284 -15.81 6.65 11.15
N THR A 285 -15.02 5.61 11.41
CA THR A 285 -13.83 5.74 12.25
C THR A 285 -12.65 6.00 11.34
N ASP A 286 -11.99 7.13 11.56
CA ASP A 286 -10.76 7.46 10.85
C ASP A 286 -9.55 6.92 11.62
N PHE A 287 -8.64 6.27 10.90
CA PHE A 287 -7.42 5.71 11.45
C PHE A 287 -6.25 6.63 11.14
N GLU A 288 -5.73 7.30 12.17
CA GLU A 288 -4.52 8.11 12.05
C GLU A 288 -3.29 7.19 12.01
N VAL A 289 -2.52 7.30 10.93
CA VAL A 289 -1.31 6.53 10.70
C VAL A 289 -0.16 7.44 10.32
N ARG A 290 1.05 7.06 10.73
CA ARG A 290 2.25 7.89 10.58
C ARG A 290 3.40 7.05 10.06
N LEU A 291 4.27 7.67 9.28
CA LEU A 291 5.42 6.99 8.71
C LEU A 291 6.61 7.93 8.60
N LEU A 292 7.79 7.41 8.92
CA LEU A 292 9.05 8.10 8.74
C LEU A 292 9.88 7.38 7.68
N ALA A 293 10.31 8.09 6.65
CA ALA A 293 11.12 7.51 5.58
C ALA A 293 12.46 8.22 5.41
N LEU A 294 13.55 7.45 5.34
CA LEU A 294 14.85 7.95 4.93
C LEU A 294 14.95 7.96 3.41
N ALA A 295 15.32 9.11 2.83
CA ALA A 295 15.55 9.24 1.39
C ALA A 295 16.70 8.35 0.90
N ARG A 296 16.70 7.99 -0.39
CA ARG A 296 17.72 7.10 -0.97
C ARG A 296 19.12 7.68 -0.92
N ASP A 297 19.22 8.99 -1.05
CA ASP A 297 20.48 9.74 -0.94
C ASP A 297 20.92 9.96 0.52
N ALA A 298 20.10 9.53 1.50
CA ALA A 298 20.24 9.82 2.92
C ALA A 298 20.41 11.32 3.25
N GLY A 299 20.03 12.21 2.33
CA GLY A 299 20.13 13.66 2.49
C GLY A 299 18.88 14.26 3.13
N SER A 300 17.75 13.54 3.08
CA SER A 300 16.47 13.99 3.61
C SER A 300 15.73 12.91 4.40
N LEU A 301 14.92 13.35 5.35
CA LEU A 301 13.97 12.55 6.09
C LEU A 301 12.56 13.03 5.75
N TYR A 302 11.67 12.11 5.40
CA TYR A 302 10.28 12.39 5.08
C TYR A 302 9.38 11.91 6.22
N PHE A 303 8.51 12.78 6.71
CA PHE A 303 7.51 12.42 7.71
C PHE A 303 6.13 12.51 7.10
N TYR A 304 5.42 11.39 7.08
CA TYR A 304 4.10 11.23 6.49
C TYR A 304 3.04 11.07 7.57
N THR A 305 1.89 11.68 7.34
CA THR A 305 0.69 11.51 8.15
C THR A 305 -0.52 11.32 7.23
N ALA A 306 -1.39 10.39 7.59
CA ALA A 306 -2.67 10.18 6.90
C ALA A 306 -3.76 9.83 7.91
N SER A 307 -4.97 10.31 7.63
CA SER A 307 -6.20 9.90 8.32
C SER A 307 -6.98 9.06 7.32
N ILE A 308 -7.00 7.74 7.51
CA ILE A 308 -7.60 6.80 6.56
C ILE A 308 -8.99 6.40 7.08
N PRO A 309 -10.09 6.79 6.41
CA PRO A 309 -11.43 6.43 6.84
C PRO A 309 -11.65 4.91 6.74
N SER A 310 -12.39 4.34 7.69
CA SER A 310 -12.79 2.92 7.65
C SER A 310 -13.46 2.54 6.33
N ILE A 311 -14.28 3.45 5.77
CA ILE A 311 -14.98 3.26 4.49
C ILE A 311 -13.99 3.05 3.33
N SER A 312 -12.83 3.71 3.36
CA SER A 312 -11.77 3.52 2.36
C SER A 312 -11.11 2.14 2.48
N LEU A 313 -10.96 1.63 3.70
CA LEU A 313 -10.46 0.27 3.93
C LEU A 313 -11.50 -0.80 3.57
N ASP A 314 -12.78 -0.52 3.81
CA ASP A 314 -13.89 -1.41 3.48
C ASP A 314 -13.98 -1.64 1.97
N MET A 315 -13.62 -0.64 1.16
CA MET A 315 -13.49 -0.78 -0.29
C MET A 315 -12.45 -1.84 -0.71
N LEU A 316 -11.38 -2.05 0.07
CA LEU A 316 -10.40 -3.11 -0.18
C LEU A 316 -10.90 -4.48 0.34
N ASN A 317 -11.71 -4.47 1.39
CA ASN A 317 -12.31 -5.68 1.96
C ASN A 317 -13.50 -6.20 1.13
N GLU A 318 -14.22 -5.30 0.46
CA GLU A 318 -15.43 -5.60 -0.32
C GLU A 318 -15.35 -4.94 -1.71
N PRO A 319 -14.42 -5.36 -2.57
CA PRO A 319 -14.11 -4.66 -3.83
C PRO A 319 -15.24 -4.69 -4.86
N SER A 320 -16.30 -5.47 -4.63
CA SER A 320 -17.50 -5.47 -5.47
C SER A 320 -18.44 -4.30 -5.16
N HIS A 321 -18.45 -3.84 -3.90
CA HIS A 321 -19.31 -2.75 -3.46
C HIS A 321 -18.66 -1.41 -3.77
N TYR A 322 -19.48 -0.47 -4.26
CA TYR A 322 -19.03 0.90 -4.42
C TYR A 322 -19.15 1.63 -3.09
N HIS A 323 -18.05 2.21 -2.65
CA HIS A 323 -18.01 3.10 -1.52
C HIS A 323 -17.66 4.49 -2.06
N ASN A 324 -18.57 5.45 -1.91
CA ASN A 324 -18.27 6.84 -2.21
C ASN A 324 -17.28 7.33 -1.15
N THR A 325 -16.00 7.37 -1.51
CA THR A 325 -14.93 7.80 -0.62
C THR A 325 -14.35 9.08 -1.16
N ASP A 326 -14.25 10.09 -0.30
CA ASP A 326 -13.49 11.28 -0.61
C ASP A 326 -12.01 10.94 -0.77
N VAL A 327 -11.29 11.76 -1.52
CA VAL A 327 -9.86 11.57 -1.75
C VAL A 327 -9.10 11.59 -0.43
N VAL A 328 -8.40 10.50 -0.13
CA VAL A 328 -7.57 10.37 1.07
C VAL A 328 -6.25 11.10 0.86
N LEU A 329 -5.99 12.10 1.70
CA LEU A 329 -4.79 12.92 1.60
C LEU A 329 -3.66 12.35 2.47
N VAL A 330 -2.54 12.03 1.84
CA VAL A 330 -1.28 11.66 2.50
C VAL A 330 -0.43 12.91 2.60
N SER A 331 -0.39 13.52 3.79
CA SER A 331 0.41 14.71 4.03
C SER A 331 1.86 14.34 4.32
N TYR A 332 2.82 15.10 3.81
CA TYR A 332 4.23 14.84 4.12
C TYR A 332 5.05 16.11 4.34
N TYR A 333 6.06 16.00 5.21
CA TYR A 333 7.07 17.02 5.47
C TYR A 333 8.43 16.51 5.00
N ALA A 334 9.19 17.37 4.33
CA ALA A 334 10.55 17.07 3.91
C ALA A 334 11.54 17.81 4.82
N ILE A 335 12.36 17.05 5.54
CA ILE A 335 13.38 17.56 6.45
C ILE A 335 14.73 17.30 5.80
N GLN A 336 15.45 18.37 5.51
CA GLN A 336 16.82 18.28 5.04
C GLN A 336 17.72 17.93 6.22
N LEU A 337 18.47 16.84 6.13
CA LEU A 337 19.40 16.39 7.17
C LEU A 337 20.71 17.20 7.16
N LYS A 338 20.64 18.51 6.92
CA LYS A 338 21.79 19.44 7.06
C LYS A 338 21.97 19.76 8.54
N ALA A 339 23.21 19.87 9.01
CA ALA A 339 23.54 20.21 10.40
C ALA A 339 23.20 21.68 10.70
N CYS A 340 21.91 21.98 10.83
CA CYS A 340 21.41 23.32 11.09
C CYS A 340 20.36 23.29 12.19
N LYS A 341 20.27 24.36 12.98
CA LYS A 341 19.26 24.47 14.06
C LYS A 341 17.83 24.22 13.55
N LYS A 342 17.54 24.55 12.29
CA LYS A 342 16.21 24.38 11.68
C LYS A 342 15.82 22.92 11.46
N SER A 343 16.76 22.04 11.12
CA SER A 343 16.47 20.62 10.89
C SER A 343 16.24 19.91 12.22
N VAL A 344 17.07 20.18 13.22
CA VAL A 344 16.89 19.68 14.59
C VAL A 344 15.53 20.10 15.14
N GLN A 345 15.18 21.38 15.03
CA GLN A 345 13.87 21.87 15.48
C GLN A 345 12.70 21.20 14.75
N SER A 346 12.86 20.88 13.45
CA SER A 346 11.83 20.21 12.67
C SER A 346 11.65 18.75 13.12
N ILE A 347 12.75 18.06 13.42
CA ILE A 347 12.75 16.70 13.96
C ILE A 347 12.11 16.71 15.35
N GLU A 348 12.51 17.60 16.26
CA GLU A 348 11.90 17.76 17.58
C GLU A 348 10.39 17.99 17.49
N ASN A 349 9.94 18.85 16.58
CA ASN A 349 8.52 19.13 16.40
C ASN A 349 7.75 17.90 15.89
N ILE A 350 8.35 17.10 15.02
CA ILE A 350 7.76 15.85 14.53
C ILE A 350 7.71 14.82 15.65
N LEU A 351 8.80 14.66 16.41
CA LEU A 351 8.86 13.77 17.55
C LEU A 351 7.88 14.17 18.66
N SER A 352 7.63 15.48 18.84
CA SER A 352 6.60 15.98 19.76
C SER A 352 5.18 15.74 19.23
N SER A 353 5.04 15.53 17.92
CA SER A 353 3.76 15.21 17.30
C SER A 353 3.45 13.73 17.35
N LEU A 354 4.48 12.86 17.36
CA LEU A 354 4.41 11.41 17.65
C LEU A 354 3.65 11.21 18.95
#